data_AF-A0AAN7X0Z1-F1
#
_entry.id   AF-A0AAN7X0Z1-F1
#
_cell.length_a   1.000
_cell.length_b   1.000
_cell.length_c   1.000
_cell.angle_alpha   90.00
_cell.angle_beta   90.00
_cell.angle_gamma   90.00
#
_symmetry.space_group_name_H-M   'P 1'
#
loop_
_entity.id
_entity.type
_entity.pdbx_description
1 polymer ?
#
loop_
_entity_poly.entity_id
_entity_poly.type
_entity_poly.pdbx_seq_one_letter_code
_entity_poly.pdbx_strand_id
1 'polypeptide(L)'
;MSVTLTKGAVEALVNGSQVNNAVLQIINIRKVSADSGPLRYRLRLSDGLHTWSSFILATQLNTLTEDKLVPNSVFLVKKSVNNKLSDGRLVVILLDMEFLQSAEETGGKIGDPTPYEPVVGTSSSQSAPSTSVPASSPLASEPGPSNWNKSNVSSPGGREVVLCECHPRRHHP
;
A
#
# COMPACT_ATOMS: atom_id res chain seq x y z
N MET A 1 -19.32 22.04 -0.68
CA MET A 1 -19.56 21.86 -2.14
C MET A 1 -19.14 20.45 -2.51
N SER A 2 -19.80 19.78 -3.45
CA SER A 2 -19.38 18.45 -3.88
C SER A 2 -18.30 18.59 -4.97
N VAL A 3 -17.11 18.06 -4.73
CA VAL A 3 -16.05 17.97 -5.76
C VAL A 3 -16.26 16.73 -6.61
N THR A 4 -16.02 16.85 -7.91
CA THR A 4 -16.08 15.72 -8.84
C THR A 4 -14.67 15.30 -9.23
N LEU A 5 -14.32 14.05 -8.96
CA LEU A 5 -13.03 13.47 -9.36
C LEU A 5 -12.99 13.19 -10.88
N THR A 6 -11.81 13.31 -11.48
CA THR A 6 -11.61 13.13 -12.92
C THR A 6 -11.45 11.65 -13.28
N LYS A 7 -12.57 10.92 -13.38
CA LYS A 7 -12.58 9.47 -13.71
C LYS A 7 -11.74 9.15 -14.96
N GLY A 8 -10.92 8.11 -14.88
CA GLY A 8 -10.02 7.67 -15.95
C GLY A 8 -8.66 8.39 -15.95
N ALA A 9 -8.48 9.42 -15.11
CA ALA A 9 -7.20 10.11 -15.01
C ALA A 9 -6.08 9.21 -14.49
N VAL A 10 -6.36 8.28 -13.56
CA VAL A 10 -5.32 7.37 -13.05
C VAL A 10 -4.76 6.51 -14.18
N GLU A 11 -5.62 5.90 -14.99
CA GLU A 11 -5.22 5.09 -16.14
C GLU A 11 -4.38 5.93 -17.12
N ALA A 12 -4.89 7.09 -17.51
CA ALA A 12 -4.21 7.99 -18.44
C ALA A 12 -2.81 8.41 -17.93
N LEU A 13 -2.70 8.80 -16.66
CA LEU A 13 -1.43 9.20 -16.03
C LEU A 13 -0.43 8.04 -15.94
N VAL A 14 -0.90 6.83 -15.60
CA VAL A 14 -0.05 5.63 -15.52
C VAL A 14 0.40 5.16 -16.90
N ASN A 15 -0.41 5.36 -17.93
CA ASN A 15 -0.07 5.02 -19.32
C ASN A 15 0.77 6.12 -20.02
N GLY A 16 0.97 7.26 -19.36
CA GLY A 16 1.76 8.38 -19.89
C GLY A 16 1.01 9.32 -20.83
N SER A 17 -0.32 9.20 -20.88
CA SER A 17 -1.18 10.17 -21.57
C SER A 17 -1.19 11.50 -20.82
N GLN A 18 -1.25 12.59 -21.57
CA GLN A 18 -1.33 13.92 -20.98
C GLN A 18 -2.73 14.15 -20.40
N VAL A 19 -2.81 14.39 -19.10
CA VAL A 19 -4.03 14.81 -18.42
C VAL A 19 -3.76 16.17 -17.79
N ASN A 20 -4.48 17.19 -18.27
CA ASN A 20 -4.42 18.52 -17.69
C ASN A 20 -5.50 18.65 -16.63
N ASN A 21 -5.17 19.24 -15.48
CA ASN A 21 -6.13 19.59 -14.43
C ASN A 21 -6.94 18.37 -13.93
N ALA A 22 -6.25 17.27 -13.63
CA ALA A 22 -6.89 16.07 -13.08
C ALA A 22 -7.24 16.28 -11.61
N VAL A 23 -8.51 16.14 -11.25
CA VAL A 23 -8.97 16.21 -9.86
C VAL A 23 -8.88 14.82 -9.23
N LEU A 24 -7.99 14.66 -8.25
CA LEU A 24 -7.70 13.38 -7.60
C LEU A 24 -7.80 13.50 -6.08
N GLN A 25 -8.27 12.43 -5.44
CA GLN A 25 -8.31 12.31 -3.98
C GLN A 25 -7.10 11.54 -3.45
N ILE A 26 -6.55 11.98 -2.33
CA ILE A 26 -5.54 11.23 -1.58
C ILE A 26 -6.19 10.10 -0.79
N ILE A 27 -5.75 8.87 -1.02
CA ILE A 27 -6.17 7.70 -0.24
C ILE A 27 -5.17 7.39 0.87
N ASN A 28 -3.89 7.50 0.58
CA ASN A 28 -2.84 7.21 1.55
C ASN A 28 -1.55 7.97 1.22
N ILE A 29 -0.73 8.19 2.24
CA ILE A 29 0.53 8.93 2.18
C ILE A 29 1.58 8.14 2.95
N ARG A 30 2.74 7.93 2.35
CA ARG A 30 3.88 7.30 3.02
C ARG A 30 5.12 8.13 2.77
N LYS A 31 5.84 8.45 3.86
CA LYS A 31 7.18 9.02 3.76
C LYS A 31 8.12 7.94 3.23
N VAL A 32 8.91 8.31 2.21
CA VAL A 32 9.98 7.49 1.64
C VAL A 32 11.28 8.21 1.99
N SER A 33 11.99 7.70 3.00
CA SER A 33 13.28 8.25 3.40
C SER A 33 14.31 8.07 2.29
N ALA A 34 15.17 9.06 2.11
CA ALA A 34 16.46 8.89 1.48
C ALA A 34 17.50 8.97 2.61
N ASP A 35 18.44 8.03 2.65
CA ASP A 35 19.47 7.96 3.72
C ASP A 35 20.33 9.24 3.79
N SER A 36 20.40 9.98 2.69
CA SER A 36 20.82 11.37 2.65
C SER A 36 20.09 12.09 1.50
N GLY A 37 19.13 12.97 1.82
CA GLY A 37 18.43 13.75 0.81
C GLY A 37 17.10 14.34 1.27
N PRO A 38 16.46 15.16 0.42
CA PRO A 38 15.16 15.73 0.73
C PRO A 38 14.11 14.64 0.96
N LEU A 39 13.19 14.89 1.90
CA LEU A 39 12.08 13.99 2.19
C LEU A 39 11.23 13.77 0.93
N ARG A 40 10.86 12.52 0.63
CA ARG A 40 9.98 12.19 -0.49
C ARG A 40 8.68 11.59 0.02
N TYR A 41 7.56 11.94 -0.60
CA TYR A 41 6.26 11.39 -0.27
C TYR A 41 5.77 10.51 -1.40
N ARG A 42 5.39 9.27 -1.06
CA ARG A 42 4.65 8.38 -1.95
C ARG A 42 3.17 8.48 -1.62
N LEU A 43 2.36 8.77 -2.62
CA LEU A 43 0.93 8.95 -2.52
C LEU A 43 0.20 7.79 -3.19
N ARG A 44 -0.87 7.32 -2.56
CA ARG A 44 -1.92 6.56 -3.21
C ARG A 44 -3.05 7.52 -3.56
N LEU A 45 -3.29 7.73 -4.85
CA LEU A 45 -4.34 8.63 -5.33
C LEU A 45 -5.49 7.86 -5.97
N SER A 46 -6.67 8.45 -5.95
CA SER A 46 -7.90 7.96 -6.55
C SER A 46 -8.49 9.00 -7.51
N ASP A 47 -8.98 8.56 -8.66
CA ASP A 47 -9.84 9.34 -9.55
C ASP A 47 -11.35 9.03 -9.39
N GLY A 48 -11.69 8.24 -8.36
CA GLY A 48 -13.05 7.78 -8.08
C GLY A 48 -13.44 6.48 -8.79
N LEU A 49 -12.63 6.00 -9.74
CA LEU A 49 -12.83 4.72 -10.44
C LEU A 49 -11.64 3.77 -10.19
N HIS A 50 -10.43 4.30 -10.24
CA HIS A 50 -9.19 3.58 -10.04
C HIS A 50 -8.34 4.23 -8.93
N THR A 51 -7.48 3.42 -8.32
CA THR A 51 -6.40 3.88 -7.44
C THR A 51 -5.04 3.45 -7.96
N TRP A 52 -4.04 4.30 -7.77
CA TRP A 52 -2.64 3.96 -8.05
C TRP A 52 -1.74 4.40 -6.89
N SER A 53 -0.84 3.51 -6.47
CA SER A 53 -0.05 3.64 -5.23
C SER A 53 1.36 4.20 -5.44
N SER A 54 1.79 4.34 -6.69
CA SER A 54 3.15 4.75 -7.07
C SER A 54 3.18 6.18 -7.65
N PHE A 55 2.45 7.11 -7.01
CA PHE A 55 2.68 8.53 -7.22
C PHE A 55 3.78 9.03 -6.30
N ILE A 56 4.71 9.82 -6.81
CA ILE A 56 5.77 10.47 -6.04
C ILE A 56 5.58 11.99 -6.15
N LEU A 57 5.53 12.65 -5.00
CA LEU A 57 5.52 14.10 -4.95
C LEU A 57 6.91 14.65 -5.26
N ALA A 58 7.01 15.64 -6.14
CA ALA A 58 8.26 16.36 -6.36
C ALA A 58 8.67 17.12 -5.08
N THR A 59 9.96 17.10 -4.76
CA THR A 59 10.51 17.69 -3.52
C THR A 59 10.28 19.20 -3.43
N GLN A 60 10.17 19.89 -4.57
CA GLN A 60 9.82 21.31 -4.65
C GLN A 60 8.42 21.61 -4.11
N LEU A 61 7.51 20.63 -4.09
CA LEU A 61 6.16 20.78 -3.57
C LEU A 61 6.06 20.47 -2.07
N ASN A 62 7.12 19.93 -1.45
CA ASN A 62 7.09 19.54 -0.03
C ASN A 62 6.64 20.68 0.89
N THR A 63 7.10 21.92 0.63
CA THR A 63 6.77 23.11 1.41
C THR A 63 5.32 23.56 1.26
N LEU A 64 4.69 23.30 0.11
CA LEU A 64 3.27 23.60 -0.12
C LEU A 64 2.34 22.62 0.61
N THR A 65 2.89 21.51 1.10
CA THR A 65 2.09 20.33 1.42
C THR A 65 2.15 19.84 2.85
N GLU A 66 3.04 20.36 3.70
CA GLU A 66 3.27 19.77 5.03
C GLU A 66 2.00 19.72 5.90
N ASP A 67 1.09 20.69 5.74
CA ASP A 67 -0.18 20.75 6.48
C ASP A 67 -1.40 20.22 5.68
N LYS A 68 -1.32 20.15 4.34
CA LYS A 68 -2.46 19.84 3.46
C LYS A 68 -2.45 18.41 2.92
N LEU A 69 -1.32 17.72 2.98
CA LEU A 69 -1.19 16.31 2.62
C LEU A 69 -1.79 15.42 3.71
N VAL A 70 -3.12 15.31 3.69
CA VAL A 70 -3.88 14.47 4.62
C VAL A 70 -4.72 13.48 3.81
N PRO A 71 -4.87 12.21 4.24
CA PRO A 71 -5.81 11.29 3.61
C PRO A 71 -7.22 11.90 3.47
N ASN A 72 -7.89 11.58 2.38
CA ASN A 72 -9.19 12.08 1.93
C ASN A 72 -9.24 13.52 1.39
N SER A 73 -8.15 14.29 1.46
CA SER A 73 -8.08 15.60 0.78
C SER A 73 -8.04 15.45 -0.75
N VAL A 74 -8.47 16.51 -1.45
CA VAL A 74 -8.60 16.53 -2.92
C VAL A 74 -7.74 17.63 -3.52
N PHE A 75 -7.05 17.29 -4.61
CA PHE A 75 -6.14 18.17 -5.31
C PHE A 75 -6.37 18.15 -6.82
N LEU A 76 -6.05 19.27 -7.45
CA LEU A 76 -5.92 19.41 -8.89
C LEU A 76 -4.48 19.14 -9.30
N VAL A 77 -4.22 18.09 -10.06
CA VAL A 77 -2.90 17.85 -10.67
C VAL A 77 -2.80 18.64 -11.96
N LYS A 78 -1.89 19.62 -11.98
CA LYS A 78 -1.63 20.48 -13.14
C LYS A 78 -0.55 19.91 -14.04
N LYS A 79 0.49 19.33 -13.45
CA LYS A 79 1.64 18.80 -14.19
C LYS A 79 2.16 17.52 -13.55
N SER A 80 2.38 16.51 -14.37
CA SER A 80 2.97 15.24 -13.96
C SER A 80 3.85 14.65 -15.06
N VAL A 81 4.71 13.71 -14.70
CA VAL A 81 5.54 12.93 -15.61
C VAL A 81 5.40 11.47 -15.27
N ASN A 82 5.17 10.65 -16.30
CA ASN A 82 5.23 9.20 -16.20
C ASN A 82 6.67 8.72 -16.36
N ASN A 83 7.11 7.82 -15.48
CA ASN A 83 8.43 7.20 -15.56
C ASN A 83 8.29 5.68 -15.50
N LYS A 84 8.84 4.99 -16.50
CA LYS A 84 8.97 3.53 -16.52
C LYS A 84 10.38 3.18 -16.07
N LEU A 85 10.50 2.55 -14.92
CA LEU A 85 11.79 2.09 -14.42
C LEU A 85 12.24 0.85 -15.20
N SER A 86 13.55 0.57 -15.18
CA SER A 86 14.14 -0.59 -15.85
C SER A 86 13.64 -1.93 -15.31
N ASP A 87 13.17 -1.97 -14.07
CA ASP A 87 12.55 -3.13 -13.41
C ASP A 87 11.08 -3.34 -13.83
N GLY A 88 10.57 -2.57 -14.79
CA GLY A 88 9.20 -2.64 -15.28
C GLY A 88 8.18 -1.90 -14.42
N ARG A 89 8.59 -1.32 -13.28
CA ARG A 89 7.68 -0.55 -12.44
C ARG A 89 7.35 0.80 -13.08
N LEU A 90 6.11 1.24 -12.89
CA LEU A 90 5.63 2.55 -13.31
C LEU A 90 5.55 3.48 -12.10
N VAL A 91 6.10 4.69 -12.24
CA VAL A 91 6.01 5.74 -11.22
C VAL A 91 5.54 7.02 -11.89
N VAL A 92 4.56 7.68 -11.29
CA VAL A 92 4.09 8.99 -11.76
C VAL A 92 4.61 10.05 -10.81
N ILE A 93 5.39 11.01 -11.32
CA ILE A 93 5.94 12.12 -10.54
C ILE A 93 5.02 13.32 -10.70
N LEU A 94 4.51 13.84 -9.58
CA LEU A 94 3.68 15.03 -9.53
C LEU A 94 4.57 16.26 -9.44
N LEU A 95 4.55 17.11 -10.46
CA LEU A 95 5.40 18.30 -10.54
C LEU A 95 4.68 19.58 -10.10
N ASP A 96 3.36 19.62 -10.29
CA ASP A 96 2.52 20.76 -9.90
C ASP A 96 1.11 20.26 -9.55
N MET A 97 0.62 20.71 -8.40
CA MET A 97 -0.72 20.42 -7.90
C MET A 97 -1.26 21.56 -7.04
N GLU A 98 -2.58 21.72 -7.03
CA GLU A 98 -3.29 22.74 -6.26
C GLU A 98 -4.30 22.09 -5.32
N PHE A 99 -4.36 22.57 -4.08
CA PHE A 99 -5.32 22.10 -3.09
C PHE A 99 -6.73 22.57 -3.43
N LEU A 100 -7.70 21.66 -3.46
CA LEU A 100 -9.10 21.97 -3.77
C LEU A 100 -10.04 21.81 -2.58
N GLN A 101 -9.89 20.74 -1.80
CA GLN A 101 -10.83 20.41 -0.73
C GLN A 101 -10.15 19.65 0.41
N SER A 102 -10.53 19.96 1.65
CA SER A 102 -9.99 19.30 2.84
C SER A 102 -10.57 17.90 3.06
N ALA A 103 -9.97 17.13 3.97
CA ALA A 103 -10.48 15.81 4.34
C ALA A 103 -11.85 15.91 5.03
N GLU A 104 -12.04 16.93 5.87
CA GLU A 104 -13.28 17.21 6.61
C GLU A 104 -14.42 17.57 5.64
N GLU A 105 -14.12 18.43 4.65
CA GLU A 105 -15.09 18.82 3.64
C GLU A 105 -15.46 17.67 2.70
N THR A 106 -14.53 16.73 2.46
CA THR A 106 -14.75 15.58 1.60
C THR A 106 -15.57 14.49 2.29
N GLY A 107 -15.46 14.36 3.61
CA GLY A 107 -16.26 13.42 4.41
C GLY A 107 -15.84 11.94 4.27
N GLY A 108 -14.70 11.64 3.64
CA GLY A 108 -14.16 10.30 3.49
C GLY A 108 -13.77 9.93 2.06
N LYS A 109 -13.54 8.64 1.79
CA LYS A 109 -13.22 8.14 0.44
C LYS A 109 -14.39 8.38 -0.52
N ILE A 110 -14.13 9.00 -1.66
CA ILE A 110 -15.13 9.22 -2.72
C ILE A 110 -15.21 7.98 -3.60
N GLY A 111 -16.41 7.41 -3.71
CA GLY A 111 -16.70 6.23 -4.53
C GLY A 111 -16.10 4.94 -3.98
N ASP A 112 -16.01 3.92 -4.84
CA ASP A 112 -15.36 2.65 -4.51
C ASP A 112 -14.29 2.27 -5.55
N PRO A 113 -13.17 3.02 -5.59
CA PRO A 113 -12.15 2.85 -6.61
C PRO A 113 -11.36 1.55 -6.40
N THR A 114 -11.09 0.83 -7.48
CA THR A 114 -10.28 -0.41 -7.47
C THR A 114 -8.82 -0.11 -7.82
N PRO A 115 -7.84 -0.92 -7.38
CA PRO A 115 -6.46 -0.78 -7.88
C PRO A 115 -6.40 -0.90 -9.41
N TYR A 116 -5.69 0.02 -10.07
CA TYR A 116 -5.44 -0.06 -11.50
C TYR A 116 -4.30 -1.06 -11.78
N GLU A 117 -4.53 -2.00 -12.67
CA GLU A 117 -3.56 -2.99 -13.13
C GLU A 117 -3.11 -2.63 -14.56
N PRO A 118 -1.93 -2.02 -14.75
CA PRO A 118 -1.44 -1.69 -16.07
C PRO A 118 -1.14 -2.97 -16.85
N VAL A 119 -1.56 -3.02 -18.11
CA VAL A 119 -1.18 -4.10 -19.02
C VAL A 119 0.30 -3.92 -19.39
N VAL A 120 1.18 -4.42 -18.53
CA VAL A 120 2.60 -4.58 -18.86
C VAL A 120 2.68 -5.84 -19.71
N GLY A 121 3.13 -5.71 -20.96
CA GLY A 121 3.20 -6.82 -21.92
C GLY A 121 4.05 -7.98 -21.41
N THR A 122 3.43 -8.91 -20.68
CA THR A 122 3.80 -10.31 -20.53
C THR A 122 2.52 -11.05 -20.13
N SER A 123 1.98 -11.79 -21.10
CA SER A 123 1.03 -12.92 -20.99
C SER A 123 0.17 -13.08 -19.73
N SER A 124 -1.14 -12.91 -19.93
CA SER A 124 -2.28 -13.57 -19.26
C SER A 124 -2.06 -14.11 -17.83
N SER A 125 -2.70 -13.46 -16.87
CA SER A 125 -3.26 -14.15 -15.70
C SER A 125 -4.65 -13.59 -15.46
N GLN A 126 -5.61 -14.19 -16.14
CA GLN A 126 -7.03 -14.07 -15.86
C GLN A 126 -7.29 -14.69 -14.48
N SER A 127 -7.28 -13.87 -13.44
CA SER A 127 -7.84 -14.25 -12.15
C SER A 127 -9.36 -14.22 -12.28
N ALA A 128 -9.95 -15.38 -12.58
CA ALA A 128 -11.39 -15.56 -12.58
C ALA A 128 -11.97 -15.24 -11.17
N PRO A 129 -13.20 -14.70 -11.08
CA PRO A 129 -13.88 -14.57 -9.81
C PRO A 129 -14.35 -15.95 -9.35
N SER A 130 -13.79 -16.44 -8.24
CA SER A 130 -14.25 -17.64 -7.54
C SER A 130 -15.68 -17.41 -7.04
N THR A 131 -16.66 -17.90 -7.78
CA THR A 131 -18.04 -18.01 -7.31
C THR A 131 -18.16 -19.36 -6.59
N SER A 132 -17.95 -19.39 -5.28
CA SER A 132 -18.37 -20.53 -4.45
C SER A 132 -19.61 -20.11 -3.66
N VAL A 133 -20.75 -20.57 -4.16
CA VAL A 133 -22.05 -20.58 -3.47
C VAL A 133 -22.00 -21.40 -2.17
N PRO A 134 -22.84 -21.10 -1.16
CA PRO A 134 -22.76 -21.69 0.16
C PRO A 134 -23.43 -23.08 0.19
N ALA A 135 -22.80 -24.04 0.87
CA ALA A 135 -23.41 -25.33 1.18
C ALA A 135 -23.59 -25.48 2.69
N SER A 136 -24.83 -25.77 3.05
CA SER A 136 -25.46 -25.82 4.36
C SER A 136 -24.84 -26.82 5.34
N SER A 137 -24.94 -26.50 6.63
CA SER A 137 -24.78 -27.40 7.77
C SER A 137 -25.88 -28.49 7.82
N PRO A 138 -25.63 -29.61 8.54
CA PRO A 138 -26.37 -29.76 9.80
C PRO A 138 -25.55 -30.37 10.96
N LEU A 139 -26.06 -30.06 12.16
CA LEU A 139 -25.65 -30.45 13.51
C LEU A 139 -26.13 -31.88 13.87
N ALA A 140 -25.58 -32.40 14.97
CA ALA A 140 -26.04 -33.53 15.83
C ALA A 140 -25.48 -34.93 15.48
N SER A 141 -25.11 -35.83 16.39
CA SER A 141 -24.82 -35.86 17.84
C SER A 141 -24.16 -37.22 18.13
N GLU A 142 -23.22 -37.28 19.07
CA GLU A 142 -22.57 -38.49 19.64
C GLU A 142 -23.59 -39.37 20.43
N PRO A 143 -23.40 -40.70 20.64
CA PRO A 143 -22.61 -41.22 21.77
C PRO A 143 -21.97 -42.63 21.64
N GLY A 144 -20.79 -42.86 22.24
CA GLY A 144 -20.40 -44.20 22.75
C GLY A 144 -18.90 -44.47 22.99
N PRO A 145 -18.49 -45.27 24.00
CA PRO A 145 -17.44 -44.85 24.96
C PRO A 145 -16.27 -45.84 25.19
N SER A 146 -15.40 -45.44 26.13
CA SER A 146 -14.41 -46.18 26.96
C SER A 146 -12.98 -46.34 26.40
N ASN A 147 -11.93 -45.69 26.93
CA ASN A 147 -11.39 -45.52 28.30
C ASN A 147 -10.44 -46.66 28.72
N TRP A 148 -9.13 -46.41 28.77
CA TRP A 148 -8.32 -46.69 29.97
C TRP A 148 -6.96 -45.98 29.96
N ASN A 149 -6.68 -45.35 31.11
CA ASN A 149 -5.51 -44.60 31.54
C ASN A 149 -4.23 -45.43 31.72
N LYS A 150 -3.08 -44.75 31.77
CA LYS A 150 -2.26 -44.73 33.01
C LYS A 150 -1.23 -43.60 32.98
N SER A 151 -1.42 -42.72 33.95
CA SER A 151 -0.60 -41.61 34.42
C SER A 151 0.75 -42.06 34.98
N ASN A 152 1.79 -41.22 34.94
CA ASN A 152 2.18 -40.30 36.03
C ASN A 152 3.68 -39.92 35.98
N VAL A 153 3.94 -38.61 36.15
CA VAL A 153 4.90 -37.97 37.09
C VAL A 153 6.41 -38.27 36.88
N SER A 154 7.37 -37.34 36.80
CA SER A 154 7.64 -36.11 37.58
C SER A 154 8.68 -35.21 36.88
N SER A 155 8.68 -33.90 37.17
CA SER A 155 9.83 -32.96 37.07
C SER A 155 10.90 -33.29 38.17
N PRO A 156 12.09 -32.64 38.31
CA PRO A 156 12.57 -31.36 37.73
C PRO A 156 14.10 -31.27 37.36
N GLY A 157 14.49 -30.16 36.72
CA GLY A 157 15.80 -29.50 37.00
C GLY A 157 16.91 -29.52 35.93
N GLY A 158 17.60 -28.38 35.77
CA GLY A 158 18.92 -28.23 35.12
C GLY A 158 18.87 -27.44 33.80
N ARG A 159 19.01 -26.10 33.79
CA ARG A 159 20.27 -25.35 33.65
C ARG A 159 21.24 -25.94 32.61
N GLU A 160 21.31 -25.35 31.42
CA GLU A 160 22.62 -25.00 30.83
C GLU A 160 22.48 -23.82 29.88
N VAL A 161 23.27 -22.78 30.15
CA VAL A 161 23.43 -21.56 29.38
C VAL A 161 24.65 -21.83 28.51
N VAL A 162 24.48 -21.98 27.19
CA VAL A 162 25.63 -22.10 26.28
C VAL A 162 26.18 -20.71 26.02
N LEU A 163 27.21 -20.37 26.80
CA LEU A 163 28.06 -19.20 26.62
C LEU A 163 29.07 -19.54 25.51
N CYS A 164 28.91 -18.95 24.32
CA CYS A 164 29.96 -18.96 23.30
C CYS A 164 31.04 -17.94 23.67
N GLU A 165 32.15 -18.43 24.21
CA GLU A 165 33.37 -17.65 24.43
C GLU A 165 34.49 -18.23 23.55
N CYS A 166 34.97 -17.46 22.57
CA CYS A 166 36.19 -17.75 21.82
C CYS A 166 37.14 -16.56 21.93
N HIS A 167 38.32 -16.86 22.49
CA HIS A 167 39.34 -15.95 23.02
C HIS A 167 40.12 -15.17 21.94
N PRO A 168 40.76 -14.04 22.32
CA PRO A 168 41.68 -13.29 21.46
C PRO A 168 43.12 -13.87 21.55
N ARG A 169 43.82 -13.98 20.41
CA ARG A 169 45.28 -14.22 20.36
C ARG A 169 46.03 -12.92 20.07
N ARG A 170 46.82 -12.44 21.03
CA ARG A 170 48.09 -11.71 20.81
C ARG A 170 49.23 -12.76 20.68
N HIS A 171 50.45 -12.57 20.16
CA HIS A 171 51.38 -11.44 20.10
C HIS A 171 52.60 -11.81 19.19
N HIS A 172 53.29 -10.78 18.63
CA HIS A 172 54.74 -10.63 18.33
C HIS A 172 55.42 -11.56 17.30
N PRO A 173 56.65 -11.25 16.78
CA PRO A 173 57.74 -10.39 17.27
C PRO A 173 57.82 -8.97 16.71
#